data_AF-A0A958Z9D5-F1
#
_entry.id   AF-A0A958Z9D5-F1
#
_cell.length_a   1.000
_cell.length_b   1.000
_cell.length_c   1.000
_cell.angle_alpha   90.00
_cell.angle_beta   90.00
_cell.angle_gamma   90.00
#
_symmetry.space_group_name_H-M   'P 1'
#
loop_
_entity.id
_entity.type
_entity.pdbx_description
1 polymer ?
#
loop_
_entity_poly.entity_id
_entity_poly.type
_entity_poly.pdbx_seq_one_letter_code
_entity_poly.pdbx_strand_id
1 'polypeptide(L)'
;MTANPLISRLAMAKNELAQKYYIHVPTSTANTILLSSMGRSGSTWISSLINYSNTHREIFEPFLPIRVAEANVFEYTQYLNPHVDDSGYIEAAKNILEGRLKRQTWLDSGNTRLISYKRLIKDIRTNLMLGWFHQKFPAMKIILLVRNPFSVVQSFMDLGWGM
;
A
#
# COMPACT_ATOMS: atom_id res chain seq x y z
N MET A 1 -23.96 3.85 -21.38
CA MET A 1 -22.97 3.33 -22.35
C MET A 1 -22.32 2.09 -21.75
N THR A 2 -22.70 0.91 -22.18
CA THR A 2 -22.11 -0.36 -21.72
C THR A 2 -20.77 -0.56 -22.43
N ALA A 3 -19.70 -0.79 -21.66
CA ALA A 3 -18.36 -1.03 -22.21
C ALA A 3 -18.35 -2.33 -23.04
N ASN A 4 -17.59 -2.33 -24.15
CA ASN A 4 -17.46 -3.50 -25.03
C ASN A 4 -16.88 -4.71 -24.26
N PRO A 5 -17.54 -5.88 -24.27
CA PRO A 5 -17.10 -7.07 -23.53
C PRO A 5 -15.69 -7.57 -23.88
N LEU A 6 -15.21 -7.33 -25.10
CA LEU A 6 -13.85 -7.68 -25.52
C LEU A 6 -12.81 -6.77 -24.85
N ILE A 7 -13.09 -5.48 -24.78
CA ILE A 7 -12.21 -4.49 -24.14
C ILE A 7 -12.07 -4.81 -22.65
N SER A 8 -13.17 -5.19 -21.98
CA SER A 8 -13.11 -5.61 -20.57
C SER A 8 -12.28 -6.87 -20.37
N ARG A 9 -12.38 -7.88 -21.26
CA ARG A 9 -11.58 -9.11 -21.18
C ARG A 9 -10.09 -8.84 -21.34
N LEU A 10 -9.71 -8.00 -22.30
CA LEU A 10 -8.31 -7.61 -22.51
C LEU A 10 -7.76 -6.83 -21.30
N ALA A 11 -8.55 -5.94 -20.71
CA ALA A 11 -8.17 -5.22 -19.50
C ALA A 11 -7.96 -6.16 -18.30
N MET A 12 -8.84 -7.14 -18.11
CA MET A 12 -8.70 -8.15 -17.05
C MET A 12 -7.45 -9.00 -17.24
N ALA A 13 -7.22 -9.54 -18.45
CA ALA A 13 -6.03 -10.33 -18.74
C ALA A 13 -4.73 -9.53 -18.53
N LYS A 14 -4.70 -8.26 -18.93
CA LYS A 14 -3.58 -7.36 -18.63
C LYS A 14 -3.34 -7.21 -17.13
N ASN A 15 -4.41 -7.06 -16.34
CA ASN A 15 -4.28 -6.92 -14.89
C ASN A 15 -3.70 -8.19 -14.28
N GLU A 16 -4.21 -9.37 -14.64
CA GLU A 16 -3.67 -10.66 -14.18
C GLU A 16 -2.17 -10.79 -14.52
N LEU A 17 -1.79 -10.40 -15.73
CA LEU A 17 -0.37 -10.36 -16.13
C LEU A 17 0.43 -9.36 -15.27
N ALA A 18 -0.10 -8.18 -15.00
CA ALA A 18 0.55 -7.17 -14.16
C ALA A 18 0.66 -7.59 -12.70
N GLN A 19 -0.27 -8.39 -12.18
CA GLN A 19 -0.18 -8.93 -10.82
C GLN A 19 0.91 -10.01 -10.70
N LYS A 20 1.16 -10.76 -11.78
CA LYS A 20 2.06 -11.92 -11.76
C LYS A 20 3.45 -11.69 -12.36
N TYR A 21 3.55 -10.88 -13.41
CA TYR A 21 4.73 -10.77 -14.28
C TYR A 21 5.22 -9.33 -14.50
N TYR A 22 5.00 -8.43 -13.54
CA TYR A 22 5.49 -7.06 -13.65
C TYR A 22 7.00 -6.94 -13.44
N ILE A 23 7.58 -5.91 -14.04
CA ILE A 23 8.92 -5.39 -13.78
C ILE A 23 8.77 -4.15 -12.91
N HIS A 24 9.31 -4.22 -11.71
CA HIS A 24 9.47 -3.06 -10.85
C HIS A 24 10.96 -2.78 -10.72
N VAL A 25 11.35 -1.53 -10.94
CA VAL A 25 12.72 -1.07 -10.70
C VAL A 25 12.74 -0.45 -9.30
N PRO A 26 13.49 -1.03 -8.34
CA PRO A 26 13.66 -0.40 -7.04
C PRO A 26 14.29 0.99 -7.20
N THR A 27 13.59 2.00 -6.71
CA THR A 27 14.05 3.41 -6.72
C THR A 27 13.99 4.02 -5.32
N SER A 28 14.59 5.19 -5.15
CA SER A 28 14.54 5.99 -3.91
C SER A 28 13.13 6.12 -3.33
N THR A 29 13.01 6.18 -2.00
CA THR A 29 11.75 6.41 -1.26
C THR A 29 11.01 7.68 -1.68
N ALA A 30 11.71 8.64 -2.30
CA ALA A 30 11.10 9.84 -2.91
C ALA A 30 10.07 9.53 -4.01
N ASN A 31 10.14 8.35 -4.63
CA ASN A 31 9.17 7.88 -5.63
C ASN A 31 8.03 7.05 -5.02
N THR A 32 7.85 7.13 -3.71
CA THR A 32 6.81 6.42 -2.96
C THR A 32 5.79 7.39 -2.38
N ILE A 33 4.52 7.03 -2.53
CA ILE A 33 3.42 7.61 -1.76
C ILE A 33 2.97 6.54 -0.76
N LEU A 34 2.99 6.86 0.53
CA LEU A 34 2.39 6.06 1.59
C LEU A 34 1.00 6.60 1.90
N LEU A 35 -0.03 5.83 1.55
CA LEU A 35 -1.42 6.06 1.92
C LEU A 35 -1.74 5.24 3.18
N SER A 36 -1.63 5.90 4.33
CA SER A 36 -1.99 5.36 5.63
C SER A 36 -3.46 5.62 5.92
N SER A 37 -4.17 4.64 6.46
CA SER A 37 -5.63 4.74 6.65
C SER A 37 -6.16 3.74 7.67
N MET A 38 -7.49 3.68 7.85
CA MET A 38 -8.15 2.58 8.54
C MET A 38 -8.87 1.67 7.53
N GLY A 39 -9.11 0.41 7.89
CA GLY A 39 -10.06 -0.42 7.15
C GLY A 39 -11.39 0.32 6.95
N ARG A 40 -12.01 0.20 5.77
CA ARG A 40 -13.30 0.83 5.42
C ARG A 40 -13.32 2.37 5.39
N SER A 41 -12.17 3.02 5.49
CA SER A 41 -12.04 4.49 5.38
C SER A 41 -12.21 5.04 3.95
N GLY A 42 -12.24 4.17 2.93
CA GLY A 42 -12.29 4.58 1.51
C GLY A 42 -10.92 4.64 0.83
N SER A 43 -9.87 4.04 1.42
CA SER A 43 -8.52 4.05 0.87
C SER A 43 -8.39 3.46 -0.54
N THR A 44 -9.25 2.51 -0.93
CA THR A 44 -9.34 2.00 -2.31
C THR A 44 -9.82 3.06 -3.31
N TRP A 45 -10.78 3.89 -2.92
CA TRP A 45 -11.25 4.98 -3.78
C TRP A 45 -10.20 6.08 -3.89
N ILE A 46 -9.55 6.44 -2.78
CA ILE A 46 -8.45 7.40 -2.79
C ILE A 46 -7.25 6.89 -3.60
N SER A 47 -6.91 5.59 -3.49
CA SER A 47 -5.79 5.03 -4.26
C SER A 47 -6.05 5.07 -5.77
N SER A 48 -7.29 4.83 -6.21
CA SER A 48 -7.65 4.93 -7.63
C SER A 48 -7.61 6.36 -8.16
N LEU A 49 -7.92 7.36 -7.33
CA LEU A 49 -7.76 8.77 -7.68
C LEU A 49 -6.29 9.17 -7.79
N ILE A 50 -5.46 8.81 -6.80
CA ILE A 50 -4.01 9.11 -6.81
C ILE A 50 -3.34 8.43 -8.00
N ASN A 51 -3.72 7.18 -8.29
CA ASN A 51 -3.14 6.40 -9.37
C ASN A 51 -4.02 6.38 -10.64
N TYR A 52 -4.80 7.44 -10.88
CA TYR A 52 -5.71 7.52 -12.04
C TYR A 52 -4.98 7.31 -13.38
N SER A 53 -3.79 7.89 -13.53
CA SER A 53 -2.95 7.74 -14.72
C SER A 53 -2.16 6.41 -14.76
N ASN A 54 -2.36 5.53 -13.78
CA ASN A 54 -1.69 4.23 -13.63
C ASN A 54 -0.15 4.32 -13.77
N THR A 55 0.45 5.30 -13.11
CA THR A 55 1.91 5.52 -13.13
C THR A 55 2.64 4.83 -11.98
N HIS A 56 1.91 4.37 -10.97
CA HIS A 56 2.45 3.70 -9.79
C HIS A 56 2.10 2.21 -9.82
N ARG A 57 3.01 1.37 -9.32
CA ARG A 57 2.64 0.04 -8.81
C ARG A 57 1.93 0.26 -7.47
N GLU A 58 0.68 -0.18 -7.38
CA GLU A 58 -0.01 -0.25 -6.08
C GLU A 58 0.53 -1.45 -5.30
N ILE A 59 0.90 -1.24 -4.04
CA ILE A 59 1.40 -2.26 -3.12
C ILE A 59 0.45 -2.32 -1.93
N PHE A 60 -0.19 -3.46 -1.75
CA PHE A 60 -1.24 -3.65 -0.76
C PHE A 60 -0.69 -4.18 0.57
N GLU A 61 -0.88 -3.39 1.63
CA GLU A 61 -0.60 -3.71 3.03
C GLU A 61 0.73 -4.45 3.27
N PRO A 62 1.88 -3.86 2.88
CA PRO A 62 3.17 -4.51 3.03
C PRO A 62 3.67 -4.60 4.47
N PHE A 63 3.14 -3.82 5.42
CA PHE A 63 3.53 -3.86 6.84
C PHE A 63 2.68 -4.86 7.65
N LEU A 64 2.20 -5.91 6.99
CA LEU A 64 1.51 -7.03 7.64
C LEU A 64 2.50 -8.19 7.86
N PRO A 65 3.08 -8.34 9.07
CA PRO A 65 4.15 -9.32 9.32
C PRO A 65 3.73 -10.77 9.03
N ILE A 66 2.47 -11.14 9.31
CA ILE A 66 1.98 -12.51 9.04
C ILE A 66 1.88 -12.86 7.55
N ARG A 67 1.95 -11.87 6.64
CA ARG A 67 1.85 -12.06 5.18
C ARG A 67 3.11 -11.65 4.44
N VAL A 68 3.98 -10.84 5.03
CA VAL A 68 5.08 -10.17 4.32
C VAL A 68 6.36 -10.37 5.12
N ALA A 69 7.24 -11.23 4.62
CA ALA A 69 8.45 -11.62 5.31
C ALA A 69 9.39 -10.43 5.57
N GLU A 70 9.44 -9.48 4.64
CA GLU A 70 10.20 -8.24 4.77
C GLU A 70 9.70 -7.33 5.91
N ALA A 71 8.47 -7.57 6.40
CA ALA A 71 7.89 -6.86 7.53
C ALA A 71 7.96 -7.63 8.84
N ASN A 72 8.62 -8.80 8.91
CA ASN A 72 8.66 -9.65 10.10
C ASN A 72 9.26 -8.98 11.35
N VAL A 73 10.05 -7.92 11.19
CA VAL A 73 10.60 -7.16 12.32
C VAL A 73 9.55 -6.26 12.99
N PHE A 74 8.45 -5.95 12.30
CA PHE A 74 7.38 -5.11 12.84
C PHE A 74 6.31 -5.95 13.54
N GLU A 75 5.71 -5.36 14.57
CA GLU A 75 4.52 -5.93 15.21
C GLU A 75 3.24 -5.70 14.37
N TYR A 76 2.21 -6.52 14.60
CA TYR A 76 0.91 -6.35 13.95
C TYR A 76 0.29 -4.97 14.26
N THR A 77 0.50 -4.46 15.46
CA THR A 77 0.15 -3.12 15.89
C THR A 77 1.37 -2.47 16.54
N GLN A 78 2.09 -1.67 15.75
CA GLN A 78 3.37 -1.10 16.14
C GLN A 78 3.25 0.43 16.27
N TYR A 79 3.60 0.96 17.44
CA TYR A 79 4.02 2.35 17.58
C TYR A 79 5.54 2.44 17.45
N LEU A 80 6.05 3.40 16.68
CA LEU A 80 7.47 3.75 16.66
C LEU A 80 7.62 5.22 17.03
N ASN A 81 8.37 5.48 18.10
CA ASN A 81 8.78 6.84 18.44
C ASN A 81 9.68 7.37 17.31
N PRO A 82 9.48 8.62 16.83
CA PRO A 82 10.27 9.18 15.73
C PRO A 82 11.80 9.12 15.93
N HIS A 83 12.26 9.17 17.18
CA HIS A 83 13.67 9.14 17.54
C HIS A 83 14.28 7.73 17.59
N VAL A 84 13.48 6.67 17.45
CA VAL A 84 14.01 5.29 17.36
C VAL A 84 14.90 5.18 16.13
N ASP A 85 16.17 4.83 16.34
CA ASP A 85 17.20 4.70 15.31
C ASP A 85 17.76 3.28 15.25
N ASP A 86 16.84 2.31 15.22
CA ASP A 86 17.19 0.91 15.06
C ASP A 86 17.40 0.58 13.57
N SER A 87 18.59 0.07 13.23
CA SER A 87 18.94 -0.24 11.84
C SER A 87 18.05 -1.31 11.22
N GLY A 88 17.55 -2.26 12.01
CA GLY A 88 16.65 -3.32 11.55
C GLY A 88 15.31 -2.77 11.07
N TYR A 89 14.68 -1.87 11.83
CA TYR A 89 13.46 -1.18 11.40
C TYR A 89 13.70 -0.33 10.16
N ILE A 90 14.80 0.44 10.14
CA ILE A 90 15.11 1.35 9.03
C ILE A 90 15.34 0.56 7.74
N GLU A 91 16.14 -0.52 7.79
CA GLU A 91 16.43 -1.35 6.62
C GLU A 91 15.19 -2.08 6.12
N ALA A 92 14.39 -2.68 7.01
CA ALA A 92 13.15 -3.34 6.63
C ALA A 92 12.16 -2.36 5.99
N ALA A 93 11.92 -1.20 6.62
CA ALA A 93 11.10 -0.16 6.05
C ALA A 93 11.65 0.32 4.70
N LYS A 94 12.95 0.59 4.60
CA LYS A 94 13.57 1.02 3.35
C LYS A 94 13.38 -0.01 2.24
N ASN A 95 13.57 -1.29 2.51
CA ASN A 95 13.35 -2.35 1.53
C ASN A 95 11.90 -2.37 1.04
N ILE A 96 10.93 -2.27 1.94
CA ILE A 96 9.49 -2.18 1.61
C ILE A 96 9.21 -0.92 0.76
N LEU A 97 9.65 0.25 1.25
CA LEU A 97 9.38 1.56 0.65
C LEU A 97 10.09 1.74 -0.70
N GLU A 98 11.24 1.11 -0.91
CA GLU A 98 11.94 1.05 -2.19
C GLU A 98 11.42 -0.08 -3.10
N GLY A 99 10.42 -0.85 -2.66
CA GLY A 99 9.81 -1.91 -3.46
C GLY A 99 10.71 -3.12 -3.68
N ARG A 100 11.73 -3.33 -2.82
CA ARG A 100 12.58 -4.52 -2.76
C ARG A 100 11.85 -5.66 -2.04
N LEU A 101 10.69 -6.00 -2.59
CA LEU A 101 9.77 -7.00 -2.06
C LEU A 101 9.74 -8.20 -2.99
N LYS A 102 9.64 -9.40 -2.42
CA LYS A 102 9.32 -10.60 -3.20
C LYS A 102 7.94 -10.46 -3.81
N ARG A 103 7.77 -10.95 -5.04
CA ARG A 103 6.46 -10.97 -5.71
C ARG A 103 5.52 -11.89 -4.94
N GLN A 104 4.31 -11.41 -4.63
CA GLN A 104 3.29 -12.23 -3.99
C GLN A 104 1.89 -11.63 -4.19
N THR A 105 0.90 -12.50 -4.29
CA THR A 105 -0.49 -12.14 -4.60
C THR A 105 -1.09 -11.13 -3.64
N TRP A 106 -0.73 -11.18 -2.35
CA TRP A 106 -1.17 -10.19 -1.35
C TRP A 106 -0.77 -8.76 -1.74
N LEU A 107 0.55 -8.54 -1.94
CA LEU A 107 1.11 -7.23 -2.26
C LEU A 107 0.61 -6.71 -3.59
N ASP A 108 0.50 -7.60 -4.57
CA ASP A 108 0.25 -7.25 -5.96
C ASP A 108 -1.24 -7.24 -6.33
N SER A 109 -2.15 -7.54 -5.39
CA SER A 109 -3.59 -7.62 -5.62
C SER A 109 -4.21 -6.37 -6.28
N GLY A 110 -3.66 -5.18 -5.98
CA GLY A 110 -4.07 -3.91 -6.59
C GLY A 110 -3.27 -3.48 -7.82
N ASN A 111 -2.22 -4.21 -8.20
CA ASN A 111 -1.33 -3.79 -9.28
C ASN A 111 -1.93 -4.06 -10.66
N THR A 112 -1.95 -3.02 -11.51
CA THR A 112 -2.36 -3.13 -12.92
C THR A 112 -1.26 -2.66 -13.87
N ARG A 113 -0.04 -2.44 -13.34
CA ARG A 113 1.09 -1.88 -14.08
C ARG A 113 2.18 -2.93 -14.32
N LEU A 114 2.54 -3.13 -15.59
CA LEU A 114 3.60 -4.04 -15.99
C LEU A 114 5.01 -3.49 -15.75
N ILE A 115 5.23 -2.19 -15.95
CA ILE A 115 6.54 -1.54 -15.74
C ILE A 115 6.35 -0.31 -14.87
N SER A 116 6.98 -0.30 -13.70
CA SER A 116 6.81 0.78 -12.70
C SER A 116 8.13 1.26 -12.12
N TYR A 117 8.21 2.59 -11.92
CA TYR A 117 9.33 3.28 -11.27
C TYR A 117 8.88 4.04 -10.02
N LYS A 118 7.56 4.13 -9.81
CA LYS A 118 6.90 4.80 -8.68
C LYS A 118 5.98 3.80 -7.97
N ARG A 119 5.74 4.03 -6.68
CA ARG A 119 4.94 3.14 -5.83
C ARG A 119 3.86 3.90 -5.09
N LEU A 120 2.70 3.28 -4.97
CA LEU A 120 1.64 3.69 -4.08
C LEU A 120 1.45 2.57 -3.06
N ILE A 121 1.95 2.78 -1.85
CA ILE A 121 1.79 1.82 -0.75
C ILE A 121 0.52 2.20 0.00
N LYS A 122 -0.40 1.27 0.15
CA LYS A 122 -1.63 1.44 0.94
C LYS A 122 -1.58 0.52 2.14
N ASP A 123 -1.58 1.08 3.34
CA ASP A 123 -1.42 0.28 4.56
C ASP A 123 -2.23 0.84 5.73
N ILE A 124 -2.90 -0.01 6.50
CA ILE A 124 -3.72 0.40 7.64
C ILE A 124 -3.00 0.32 9.00
N ARG A 125 -1.83 -0.34 9.06
CA ARG A 125 -1.04 -0.58 10.28
C ARG A 125 0.04 0.47 10.51
N THR A 126 0.28 1.31 9.50
CA THR A 126 1.33 2.34 9.54
C THR A 126 0.95 3.60 10.32
N ASN A 127 -0.31 3.75 10.77
CA ASN A 127 -0.83 4.96 11.40
C ASN A 127 0.01 5.42 12.61
N LEU A 128 0.46 4.48 13.46
CA LEU A 128 1.24 4.78 14.66
C LEU A 128 2.75 4.89 14.39
N MET A 129 3.18 4.76 13.13
CA MET A 129 4.57 4.90 12.70
C MET A 129 4.78 6.14 11.82
N LEU A 130 3.73 6.95 11.56
CA LEU A 130 3.83 8.06 10.59
C LEU A 130 4.86 9.13 10.97
N GLY A 131 4.96 9.46 12.26
CA GLY A 131 6.00 10.38 12.75
C GLY A 131 7.41 9.83 12.50
N TRP A 132 7.60 8.52 12.72
CA TRP A 132 8.86 7.84 12.45
C TRP A 132 9.17 7.78 10.95
N PHE A 133 8.19 7.45 10.10
CA PHE A 133 8.39 7.50 8.64
C PHE A 133 8.75 8.89 8.15
N HIS A 134 8.10 9.92 8.66
CA HIS A 134 8.39 11.31 8.29
C HIS A 134 9.82 11.71 8.64
N GLN A 135 10.31 11.31 9.82
CA GLN A 135 11.66 11.60 10.25
C GLN A 135 12.72 10.80 9.48
N LYS A 136 12.50 9.50 9.25
CA LYS A 136 13.50 8.62 8.61
C LYS A 136 13.50 8.67 7.08
N PHE A 137 12.37 9.04 6.46
CA PHE A 137 12.20 9.09 5.02
C PHE A 137 11.53 10.40 4.56
N PRO A 138 12.16 11.56 4.81
CA PRO A 138 11.53 12.88 4.61
C PRO A 138 11.15 13.20 3.16
N ALA A 139 11.78 12.54 2.18
CA ALA A 139 11.45 12.72 0.76
C ALA A 139 10.20 11.94 0.33
N MET A 140 9.73 10.97 1.14
CA MET A 140 8.54 10.18 0.85
C MET A 140 7.27 10.99 1.12
N LYS A 141 6.29 10.90 0.22
CA LYS A 141 4.98 11.53 0.44
C LYS A 141 4.14 10.65 1.35
N ILE A 142 3.63 11.22 2.43
CA ILE A 142 2.75 10.53 3.39
C ILE A 142 1.38 11.17 3.34
N ILE A 143 0.33 10.34 3.23
CA ILE A 143 -1.08 10.74 3.26
C ILE A 143 -1.74 9.93 4.36
N LEU A 144 -2.33 10.61 5.34
CA LEU A 144 -3.22 10.00 6.32
C LEU A 144 -4.67 10.25 5.89
N LEU A 145 -5.39 9.17 5.58
CA LEU A 145 -6.82 9.23 5.26
C LEU A 145 -7.66 8.99 6.51
N VAL A 146 -8.44 10.01 6.90
CA VAL A 146 -9.41 9.94 7.98
C VAL A 146 -10.82 10.04 7.40
N ARG A 147 -11.70 9.14 7.84
CA ARG A 147 -13.14 9.17 7.57
C ARG A 147 -13.87 9.28 8.91
N ASN A 148 -15.08 9.85 8.90
CA ASN A 148 -15.95 9.90 10.08
C ASN A 148 -16.01 8.50 10.75
N PRO A 149 -15.67 8.39 12.05
CA PRO A 149 -15.52 7.11 12.72
C PRO A 149 -16.83 6.33 12.81
N PHE A 150 -17.97 7.00 13.00
CA PHE A 150 -19.28 6.34 13.04
C PHE A 150 -19.63 5.73 11.68
N SER A 151 -19.31 6.42 10.58
CA SER A 151 -19.52 5.87 9.24
C SER A 151 -18.58 4.69 8.93
N VAL A 152 -17.37 4.68 9.49
CA VAL A 152 -16.45 3.54 9.38
C VAL A 152 -17.02 2.35 10.13
N VAL A 153 -17.41 2.52 11.40
CA VAL A 153 -18.00 1.45 12.23
C VAL A 153 -19.28 0.91 11.57
N GLN A 154 -20.16 1.77 11.06
CA GLN A 154 -21.35 1.34 10.32
C GLN A 154 -20.96 0.45 9.12
N SER A 155 -19.97 0.85 8.32
CA SER A 155 -19.50 0.03 7.20
C SER A 155 -18.88 -1.30 7.62
N PHE A 156 -18.30 -1.41 8.83
CA PHE A 156 -17.84 -2.68 9.38
C PHE A 156 -19.03 -3.57 9.76
N MET A 157 -20.04 -3.01 10.43
CA MET A 157 -21.27 -3.74 10.81
C MET A 157 -22.02 -4.26 9.59
N ASP A 158 -22.16 -3.44 8.53
CA ASP A 158 -22.83 -3.82 7.29
C ASP A 158 -22.16 -5.01 6.56
N LEU A 159 -20.86 -5.23 6.80
CA LEU A 159 -20.09 -6.35 6.26
C LEU A 159 -20.01 -7.57 7.17
N GLY A 160 -20.61 -7.50 8.37
CA GLY A 160 -20.45 -8.53 9.40
C GLY A 160 -19.01 -8.63 9.94
N TRP A 161 -18.26 -7.54 9.88
CA TRP A 161 -16.90 -7.45 10.45
C TRP A 161 -16.90 -6.85 11.86
N GLY A 162 -18.01 -6.23 12.29
CA GLY A 162 -18.27 -5.90 13.68
C GLY A 162 -18.73 -7.14 14.43
N MET A 163 -18.22 -7.34 15.65
CA MET A 163 -18.72 -8.37 16.57
C MET A 163 -20.20 -8.17 16.89
#